data_AF-Q8RQI1-F1
#
_entry.id   AF-Q8RQI1-F1
#
_cell.length_a   1.000
_cell.length_b   1.000
_cell.length_c   1.000
_cell.angle_alpha   90.00
_cell.angle_beta   90.00
_cell.angle_gamma   90.00
#
_symmetry.space_group_name_H-M   'P 1'
#
loop_
_entity.id
_entity.type
_entity.pdbx_description
1 polymer ?
#
loop_
_entity_poly.entity_id
_entity_poly.type
_entity_poly.pdbx_seq_one_letter_code
_entity_poly.pdbx_strand_id
1 'polypeptide(L)'
;PLSAPEYFSSPMHYMEYRTSSLGLLARVHGGIFTGLAGLTAAELSAAIPETGGMMAYLKRTYGNLTAFLLGWAQTVIYFPANIAALAIIFGTQTVSLFGLNVNEHKMLIIAIAIITATFVTLMNFLGAKAAGGIQMASTICKLLPLALIIIFGLLHKSDVTFQLFPIEAGPNKSMISALGST
;
A
#
# COMPACT_ATOMS: atom_id res chain seq x y z
N PRO A 1 -21.99 -9.08 12.27
CA PRO A 1 -21.64 -10.34 11.56
C PRO A 1 -20.72 -10.04 10.38
N LEU A 2 -19.49 -10.53 10.50
CA LEU A 2 -18.35 -10.25 9.63
C LEU A 2 -18.59 -10.69 8.19
N SER A 3 -18.53 -9.77 7.24
CA SER A 3 -18.31 -10.07 5.82
C SER A 3 -17.09 -9.28 5.36
N ALA A 4 -15.95 -9.97 5.36
CA ALA A 4 -14.65 -9.47 4.94
C ALA A 4 -14.37 -9.41 3.39
N PRO A 5 -15.33 -9.58 2.43
CA PRO A 5 -14.96 -9.52 1.01
C PRO A 5 -15.00 -8.11 0.41
N GLU A 6 -15.51 -7.07 1.09
CA GLU A 6 -15.63 -5.72 0.50
C GLU A 6 -14.29 -4.97 0.32
N TYR A 7 -13.25 -5.32 1.09
CA TYR A 7 -11.94 -4.69 0.93
C TYR A 7 -11.18 -5.17 -0.32
N PHE A 8 -11.55 -6.31 -0.91
CA PHE A 8 -10.78 -6.93 -2.00
C PHE A 8 -11.42 -6.81 -3.39
N SER A 9 -12.71 -6.44 -3.48
CA SER A 9 -13.40 -6.16 -4.75
C SER A 9 -13.29 -4.70 -5.21
N SER A 10 -12.61 -3.86 -4.44
CA SER A 10 -12.53 -2.43 -4.72
C SER A 10 -11.57 -1.97 -5.84
N PRO A 11 -10.68 -2.78 -6.48
CA PRO A 11 -9.89 -2.25 -7.60
C PRO A 11 -10.76 -1.83 -8.80
N MET A 12 -11.97 -2.38 -8.94
CA MET A 12 -12.88 -2.10 -10.06
C MET A 12 -13.94 -1.04 -9.75
N HIS A 13 -14.23 -0.74 -8.49
CA HIS A 13 -15.16 0.35 -8.14
C HIS A 13 -14.49 1.72 -8.14
N TYR A 14 -13.17 1.80 -7.93
CA TYR A 14 -12.42 3.06 -8.14
C TYR A 14 -12.11 3.35 -9.62
N MET A 15 -12.34 2.39 -10.52
CA MET A 15 -12.29 2.62 -11.97
C MET A 15 -13.49 3.46 -12.45
N GLU A 16 -14.43 3.77 -11.56
CA GLU A 16 -15.56 4.66 -11.82
C GLU A 16 -15.27 6.15 -11.50
N TYR A 17 -14.02 6.53 -11.21
CA TYR A 17 -13.60 7.92 -11.37
C TYR A 17 -13.24 8.15 -12.85
N ARG A 18 -14.31 8.40 -13.62
CA ARG A 18 -14.48 8.50 -15.09
C ARG A 18 -13.48 9.35 -15.91
N THR A 19 -12.30 9.74 -15.42
CA THR A 19 -11.26 10.34 -16.26
C THR A 19 -9.86 10.06 -15.72
N SER A 20 -8.96 9.58 -16.58
CA SER A 20 -7.57 9.28 -16.24
C SER A 20 -6.84 10.46 -15.59
N SER A 21 -7.28 11.70 -15.86
CA SER A 21 -6.72 12.93 -15.29
C SER A 21 -6.94 13.07 -13.77
N LEU A 22 -8.13 12.72 -13.24
CA LEU A 22 -8.41 12.79 -11.80
C LEU A 22 -7.55 11.80 -11.00
N GLY A 23 -7.36 10.59 -11.54
CA GLY A 23 -6.49 9.58 -10.93
C GLY A 23 -5.01 9.98 -10.91
N LEU A 24 -4.54 10.75 -11.90
CA LEU A 24 -3.19 11.30 -11.90
C LEU A 24 -3.06 12.44 -10.88
N LEU A 25 -4.02 13.35 -10.82
CA LEU A 25 -4.03 14.43 -9.82
C LEU A 25 -4.04 13.88 -8.41
N ALA A 26 -4.90 12.91 -8.09
CA ALA A 26 -4.95 12.30 -6.76
C ALA A 26 -3.59 11.68 -6.36
N ARG A 27 -2.90 11.02 -7.29
CA ARG A 27 -1.57 10.43 -7.04
C ARG A 27 -0.48 11.49 -6.84
N VAL A 28 -0.52 12.59 -7.59
CA VAL A 28 0.42 13.72 -7.41
C VAL A 28 0.23 14.34 -6.03
N HIS A 29 -1.01 14.61 -5.63
CA HIS A 29 -1.30 15.14 -4.30
C HIS A 29 -0.84 14.16 -3.20
N GLY A 30 -1.17 12.87 -3.33
CA GLY A 30 -0.70 11.84 -2.40
C GLY A 30 0.83 11.76 -2.31
N GLY A 31 1.53 11.92 -3.43
CA GLY A 31 3.00 11.97 -3.49
C GLY A 31 3.57 13.19 -2.76
N ILE A 32 2.98 14.37 -2.94
CA ILE A 32 3.39 15.60 -2.23
C ILE A 32 3.22 15.42 -0.72
N PHE A 33 2.03 14.98 -0.27
CA PHE A 33 1.78 14.76 1.16
C PHE A 33 2.72 13.71 1.75
N THR A 34 3.00 12.63 1.02
CA THR A 34 3.96 11.60 1.45
C THR A 34 5.39 12.16 1.54
N GLY A 35 5.79 13.01 0.59
CA GLY A 35 7.10 13.67 0.61
C GLY A 35 7.27 14.62 1.80
N LEU A 36 6.24 15.44 2.08
CA LEU A 36 6.22 16.32 3.25
C LEU A 36 6.27 15.52 4.56
N ALA A 37 5.49 14.45 4.67
CA ALA A 37 5.53 13.57 5.83
C ALA A 37 6.91 12.93 6.03
N GLY A 38 7.57 12.52 4.95
CA GLY A 38 8.94 12.00 4.97
C GLY A 38 9.96 13.04 5.43
N LEU A 39 9.82 14.30 5.01
CA LEU A 39 10.69 15.39 5.44
C LEU A 39 10.51 15.69 6.93
N THR A 40 9.27 15.81 7.41
CA THR A 40 8.98 15.99 8.84
C THR A 40 9.54 14.83 9.68
N ALA A 41 9.42 13.59 9.18
CA ALA A 41 10.00 12.43 9.85
C ALA A 41 11.54 12.51 9.90
N ALA A 42 12.19 12.97 8.83
CA ALA A 42 13.64 13.16 8.78
C ALA A 42 14.13 14.26 9.73
N GLU A 43 13.43 15.40 9.78
CA GLU A 43 13.72 16.49 10.74
C GLU A 43 13.56 16.01 12.18
N LEU A 44 12.49 15.25 12.47
CA LEU A 44 12.27 14.68 13.80
C LEU A 44 13.36 13.67 14.18
N SER A 45 13.81 12.85 13.22
CA SER A 45 14.92 11.93 13.43
C SER A 45 16.27 12.60 13.63
N ALA A 46 16.51 13.76 13.01
CA ALA A 46 17.69 14.57 13.26
C ALA A 46 17.61 15.31 14.61
N ALA A 47 16.42 15.79 14.99
CA ALA A 47 16.21 16.56 16.22
C ALA A 47 16.30 15.72 17.50
N ILE A 48 15.90 14.45 17.46
CA ILE A 48 15.94 13.54 18.61
C ILE A 48 16.76 12.30 18.21
N PRO A 49 18.09 12.32 18.39
CA PRO A 49 18.99 11.21 18.02
C PRO A 49 18.96 10.08 19.05
N GLU A 50 17.78 9.71 19.54
CA GLU A 50 17.57 8.60 20.46
C GLU A 50 17.34 7.30 19.69
N THR A 51 18.03 6.23 20.07
CA THR A 51 17.81 4.89 19.53
C THR A 51 16.43 4.37 19.92
N GLY A 52 15.49 4.33 18.96
CA GLY A 52 14.13 3.82 19.18
C GLY A 52 13.06 4.34 18.20
N GLY A 53 13.40 5.30 17.33
CA GLY A 53 12.49 5.81 16.30
C GLY A 53 11.25 6.49 16.89
N MET A 54 10.08 6.27 16.28
CA MET A 54 8.82 6.91 16.65
C MET A 54 8.44 6.74 18.14
N MET A 55 8.78 5.59 18.74
CA MET A 55 8.48 5.31 20.15
C MET A 55 9.36 6.15 21.10
N ALA A 56 10.60 6.46 20.72
CA ALA A 56 11.47 7.33 21.50
C ALA A 56 10.97 8.78 21.49
N TYR A 57 10.43 9.25 20.37
CA TYR A 57 9.84 10.59 20.26
C TYR A 57 8.65 10.75 21.18
N LEU A 58 7.73 9.77 21.17
CA LEU A 58 6.55 9.81 22.04
C LEU A 58 6.88 9.61 23.51
N LYS A 59 7.91 8.82 23.83
CA LYS A 59 8.39 8.69 25.20
C LYS A 59 8.87 10.03 25.76
N ARG A 60 9.52 10.85 24.92
CA ARG A 60 10.03 12.18 25.29
C ARG A 60 8.90 13.20 25.47
N THR A 61 7.87 13.17 24.64
CA THR A 61 6.79 14.17 24.62
C THR A 61 5.57 13.82 25.49
N TYR A 62 5.16 12.55 25.53
CA TYR A 62 3.96 12.07 26.22
C TYR A 62 4.24 11.11 27.40
N GLY A 63 5.52 10.85 27.68
CA GLY A 63 5.95 9.99 28.79
C GLY A 63 5.93 8.49 28.47
N ASN A 64 6.36 7.70 29.45
CA ASN A 64 6.59 6.25 29.30
C ASN A 64 5.31 5.45 29.01
N LEU A 65 4.17 5.84 29.61
CA LEU A 65 2.92 5.07 29.49
C LEU A 65 2.39 5.10 28.06
N THR A 66 2.34 6.28 27.44
CA THR A 66 1.84 6.46 26.07
C THR A 66 2.71 5.75 25.04
N ALA A 67 4.05 5.83 25.20
CA ALA A 67 4.98 5.09 24.35
C ALA A 67 4.84 3.57 24.52
N PHE A 68 4.61 3.08 25.74
CA PHE A 68 4.36 1.67 26.01
C PHE A 68 3.07 1.17 25.36
N LEU A 69 1.96 1.90 25.52
CA LEU A 69 0.66 1.53 24.94
C LEU A 69 0.72 1.48 23.41
N LEU A 70 1.42 2.41 22.77
CA LEU A 70 1.60 2.39 21.32
C LEU A 70 2.55 1.29 20.86
N GLY A 71 3.64 1.05 21.57
CA GLY A 71 4.50 -0.10 21.31
C GLY A 71 3.74 -1.42 21.41
N TRP A 72 2.88 -1.56 22.42
CA TRP A 72 2.01 -2.71 22.61
C TRP A 72 0.99 -2.84 21.48
N ALA A 73 0.27 -1.76 21.13
CA ALA A 73 -0.72 -1.76 20.05
C ALA A 73 -0.07 -2.07 18.70
N GLN A 74 1.10 -1.49 18.40
CA GLN A 74 1.84 -1.78 17.19
C GLN A 74 2.29 -3.25 17.15
N THR A 75 2.69 -3.80 18.29
CA THR A 75 3.17 -5.18 18.35
C THR A 75 2.05 -6.21 18.21
N VAL A 76 0.94 -5.99 18.91
CA VAL A 76 -0.18 -6.94 19.01
C VAL A 76 -1.19 -6.79 17.88
N ILE A 77 -1.35 -5.59 17.33
CA ILE A 77 -2.38 -5.29 16.32
C ILE A 77 -1.73 -5.12 14.94
N TYR A 78 -0.75 -4.21 14.83
CA TYR A 78 -0.25 -3.79 13.52
C TYR A 78 0.56 -4.89 12.80
N PHE A 79 1.54 -5.51 13.47
CA PHE A 79 2.33 -6.58 12.84
C PHE A 79 1.49 -7.78 12.35
N PRO A 80 0.62 -8.40 13.17
CA PRO A 80 -0.18 -9.53 12.69
C PRO A 80 -1.20 -9.12 11.64
N ALA A 81 -1.81 -7.94 11.75
CA ALA A 81 -2.71 -7.43 10.70
C ALA A 81 -1.99 -7.25 9.37
N ASN A 82 -0.77 -6.71 9.37
CA ASN A 82 0.03 -6.52 8.17
C ASN A 82 0.45 -7.87 7.54
N ILE A 83 0.88 -8.84 8.36
CA ILE A 83 1.22 -10.20 7.87
C ILE A 83 -0.02 -10.87 7.27
N ALA A 84 -1.18 -10.79 7.93
CA ALA A 84 -2.42 -11.36 7.44
C ALA A 84 -2.85 -10.74 6.10
N ALA A 85 -2.82 -9.41 6.00
CA ALA A 85 -3.16 -8.71 4.76
C ALA A 85 -2.24 -9.13 3.60
N LEU A 86 -0.92 -9.16 3.83
CA LEU A 86 0.06 -9.57 2.81
C LEU A 86 -0.12 -11.03 2.39
N ALA A 87 -0.44 -11.93 3.32
CA ALA A 87 -0.66 -13.34 3.03
C ALA A 87 -1.92 -13.57 2.18
N ILE A 88 -3.00 -12.82 2.44
CA ILE A 88 -4.22 -12.85 1.63
C ILE A 88 -3.92 -12.33 0.22
N ILE A 89 -3.21 -11.20 0.11
CA ILE A 89 -2.79 -10.66 -1.20
C ILE A 89 -1.99 -11.70 -1.97
N PHE A 90 -1.00 -12.33 -1.32
CA PHE A 90 -0.20 -13.37 -1.95
C PHE A 90 -1.04 -14.58 -2.41
N GLY A 91 -1.97 -15.05 -1.59
CA GLY A 91 -2.90 -16.12 -1.95
C GLY A 91 -3.75 -15.77 -3.16
N THR A 92 -4.32 -14.57 -3.19
CA THR A 92 -5.14 -14.09 -4.32
C THR A 92 -4.31 -13.96 -5.60
N GLN A 93 -3.11 -13.38 -5.52
CA GLN A 93 -2.21 -13.26 -6.67
C GLN A 93 -1.77 -14.63 -7.19
N THR A 94 -1.53 -15.60 -6.32
CA THR A 94 -1.16 -16.97 -6.69
C THR A 94 -2.30 -17.64 -7.47
N VAL A 95 -3.53 -17.58 -6.96
CA VAL A 95 -4.71 -18.14 -7.63
C VAL A 95 -4.97 -17.46 -8.98
N SER A 96 -4.81 -16.14 -9.02
CA SER A 96 -4.93 -15.38 -10.28
C SER A 96 -3.85 -15.75 -11.30
N LEU A 97 -2.63 -16.11 -10.86
CA LEU A 97 -1.54 -16.52 -11.74
C LEU A 97 -1.82 -17.87 -12.41
N PHE A 98 -2.51 -18.78 -11.72
CA PHE A 98 -2.95 -20.06 -12.26
C PHE A 98 -4.22 -19.97 -13.13
N GLY A 99 -4.75 -18.76 -13.36
CA GLY A 99 -5.95 -18.53 -14.16
C GLY A 99 -7.24 -19.06 -13.52
N LEU A 100 -7.22 -19.34 -12.21
CA LEU A 100 -8.38 -19.87 -11.49
C LEU A 100 -9.28 -18.73 -11.00
N ASN A 101 -10.59 -18.97 -10.99
CA ASN A 101 -11.54 -17.97 -10.53
C ASN A 101 -11.45 -17.80 -9.01
N VAL A 102 -11.04 -16.60 -8.59
CA VAL A 102 -10.88 -16.16 -7.20
C VAL A 102 -12.17 -16.37 -6.38
N ASN A 103 -13.33 -16.21 -7.01
CA ASN A 103 -14.62 -16.32 -6.32
C ASN A 103 -15.01 -17.78 -6.02
N GLU A 104 -14.58 -18.73 -6.85
CA GLU A 104 -14.86 -20.14 -6.66
C GLU A 104 -13.85 -20.81 -5.71
N HIS A 105 -12.61 -20.31 -5.67
CA HIS A 105 -11.50 -20.94 -4.94
C HIS A 105 -11.13 -20.21 -3.64
N LYS A 106 -12.10 -19.56 -2.98
CA LYS A 106 -11.88 -18.79 -1.73
C LYS A 106 -11.25 -19.63 -0.62
N MET A 107 -11.66 -20.90 -0.46
CA MET A 107 -11.08 -21.80 0.54
C MET A 107 -9.61 -22.11 0.26
N LEU A 108 -9.22 -22.21 -1.02
CA LEU A 108 -7.84 -22.44 -1.44
C LEU A 108 -6.98 -21.20 -1.15
N ILE A 109 -7.50 -19.99 -1.42
CA ILE A 109 -6.83 -18.72 -1.08
C ILE A 109 -6.57 -18.64 0.43
N ILE A 110 -7.57 -18.96 1.26
CA ILE A 110 -7.43 -18.93 2.72
C ILE A 110 -6.38 -19.96 3.18
N ALA A 111 -6.38 -21.16 2.61
CA ALA A 111 -5.38 -22.18 2.94
C ALA A 111 -3.95 -21.72 2.61
N ILE A 112 -3.73 -21.18 1.40
CA ILE A 112 -2.44 -20.61 0.99
C ILE A 112 -2.05 -19.45 1.91
N ALA A 113 -3.00 -18.56 2.24
CA ALA A 113 -2.75 -17.43 3.11
C ALA A 113 -2.32 -17.87 4.52
N ILE A 114 -2.97 -18.88 5.12
CA ILE A 114 -2.59 -19.39 6.45
C ILE A 114 -1.18 -19.99 6.42
N ILE A 115 -0.86 -20.80 5.41
CA ILE A 115 0.47 -21.39 5.24
C ILE A 115 1.53 -20.29 5.10
N THR A 116 1.26 -19.30 4.23
CA THR A 116 2.17 -18.18 3.96
C THR A 116 2.34 -17.30 5.20
N ALA A 117 1.25 -16.97 5.91
CA ALA A 117 1.30 -16.18 7.14
C ALA A 117 2.11 -16.88 8.23
N THR A 118 1.92 -18.20 8.39
CA THR A 118 2.67 -19.00 9.36
C THR A 118 4.16 -19.03 9.02
N PHE A 119 4.48 -19.24 7.74
CA PHE A 119 5.85 -19.23 7.25
C PHE A 119 6.53 -17.88 7.47
N VAL A 120 5.89 -16.78 7.08
CA VAL A 120 6.40 -15.41 7.26
C VAL A 120 6.57 -15.09 8.74
N THR A 121 5.61 -15.47 9.59
CA THR A 121 5.68 -15.25 11.04
C THR A 121 6.85 -16.00 11.65
N LEU A 122 7.05 -17.27 11.30
CA LEU A 122 8.20 -18.07 11.73
C LEU A 122 9.52 -17.44 11.27
N MET A 123 9.62 -17.03 10.00
CA MET A 123 10.80 -16.32 9.52
C MET A 123 11.05 -15.00 10.27
N ASN A 124 9.99 -14.29 10.64
CA ASN A 124 10.11 -13.05 11.41
C ASN A 124 10.69 -13.32 12.81
N PHE A 125 10.29 -14.42 13.46
CA PHE A 125 10.86 -14.86 14.74
C PHE A 125 12.31 -15.35 14.63
N LEU A 126 12.68 -16.04 13.54
CA LEU A 126 14.05 -16.56 13.36
C LEU A 126 15.07 -15.48 12.95
N GLY A 127 14.62 -14.32 12.46
CA GLY A 127 15.52 -13.19 12.25
C GLY A 127 14.93 -12.05 11.42
N ALA A 128 14.58 -10.95 12.08
CA ALA A 128 14.18 -9.70 11.43
C ALA A 128 15.24 -9.16 10.43
N LYS A 129 16.52 -9.49 10.63
CA LYS A 129 17.62 -9.12 9.72
C LYS A 129 17.49 -9.80 8.35
N ALA A 130 17.06 -11.05 8.31
CA ALA A 130 16.81 -11.77 7.06
C ALA A 130 15.57 -11.23 6.34
N ALA A 131 14.49 -10.94 7.10
CA ALA A 131 13.28 -10.32 6.56
C ALA A 131 13.56 -8.94 5.93
N GLY A 132 14.38 -8.11 6.59
CA GLY A 132 14.83 -6.83 6.05
C GLY A 132 15.62 -6.96 4.75
N GLY A 133 16.51 -7.97 4.65
CA GLY A 133 17.25 -8.27 3.42
C GLY A 133 16.34 -8.64 2.24
N ILE A 134 15.35 -9.51 2.48
CA ILE A 134 14.36 -9.91 1.46
C ILE A 134 13.51 -8.72 1.00
N GLN A 135 13.16 -7.81 1.93
CA GLN A 135 12.40 -6.60 1.61
C GLN A 135 13.21 -5.62 0.74
N MET A 136 14.49 -5.41 1.05
CA MET A 136 15.38 -4.59 0.20
C MET A 136 15.55 -5.19 -1.19
N ALA A 137 15.80 -6.50 -1.27
CA ALA A 137 15.89 -7.21 -2.54
C ALA A 137 14.60 -7.08 -3.36
N SER A 138 13.43 -7.23 -2.72
CA SER A 138 12.13 -7.04 -3.36
C SER A 138 11.91 -5.62 -3.87
N THR A 139 12.43 -4.62 -3.15
CA THR A 139 12.34 -3.21 -3.55
C THR A 139 13.15 -2.96 -4.82
N ILE A 140 14.41 -3.42 -4.86
CA ILE A 140 15.27 -3.31 -6.04
C ILE A 140 14.66 -4.08 -7.23
N CYS A 141 14.17 -5.29 -6.99
CA CYS A 141 13.53 -6.12 -8.00
C CYS A 141 12.29 -5.44 -8.61
N LYS A 142 11.48 -4.74 -7.81
CA LYS A 142 10.31 -3.98 -8.29
C LYS A 142 10.69 -2.70 -9.05
N LEU A 143 11.81 -2.08 -8.72
CA LEU A 143 12.26 -0.85 -9.40
C LEU A 143 12.74 -1.11 -10.83
N LEU A 144 13.28 -2.28 -11.11
CA LEU A 144 13.79 -2.64 -12.44
C LEU A 144 12.70 -2.62 -13.53
N PRO A 145 11.57 -3.35 -13.42
CA PRO A 145 10.47 -3.27 -14.37
C PRO A 145 9.92 -1.85 -14.51
N LEU A 146 9.84 -1.10 -13.41
CA LEU A 146 9.35 0.28 -13.43
C LEU A 146 10.27 1.18 -14.25
N ALA A 147 11.58 1.07 -14.06
CA ALA A 147 12.58 1.79 -14.84
C ALA A 147 12.52 1.41 -16.33
N LEU A 148 12.36 0.12 -16.63
CA LEU A 148 12.19 -0.35 -18.01
C LEU A 148 10.94 0.27 -18.65
N ILE A 149 9.78 0.27 -17.96
CA ILE A 149 8.55 0.88 -18.47
C ILE A 149 8.74 2.36 -18.77
N ILE A 150 9.45 3.10 -17.91
CA ILE A 150 9.74 4.53 -18.13
C ILE A 150 10.62 4.70 -19.38
N ILE A 151 11.69 3.92 -19.53
CA ILE A 151 12.61 4.02 -20.68
C ILE A 151 11.89 3.64 -21.98
N PHE A 152 11.17 2.53 -22.00
CA PHE A 152 10.38 2.11 -23.16
C PHE A 152 9.28 3.12 -23.48
N GLY A 153 8.63 3.70 -22.47
CA GLY A 153 7.62 4.74 -22.64
C GLY A 153 8.18 6.03 -23.25
N LEU A 154 9.40 6.43 -22.88
CA LEU A 154 10.06 7.62 -23.45
C LEU A 154 10.57 7.39 -24.87
N LEU A 155 11.00 6.17 -25.21
CA LEU A 155 11.50 5.82 -26.54
C LEU A 155 10.38 5.51 -27.54
N HIS A 156 9.21 5.10 -27.07
CA HIS A 156 8.05 4.81 -27.91
C HIS A 156 7.36 6.11 -28.33
N LYS A 157 7.52 6.51 -29.60
CA LYS A 157 6.77 7.64 -30.18
C LYS A 157 5.29 7.26 -30.28
N SER A 158 4.52 7.69 -29.29
CA SER A 158 3.08 7.50 -29.24
C SER A 158 2.37 8.73 -29.82
N ASP A 159 1.58 8.56 -30.87
CA ASP A 159 0.53 9.51 -31.31
C ASP A 159 -0.66 9.46 -30.33
N VAL A 160 -0.38 9.62 -29.03
CA VAL A 160 -1.41 9.67 -28.00
C VAL A 160 -1.69 11.14 -27.74
N THR A 161 -2.87 11.60 -28.14
CA THR A 161 -3.39 12.94 -27.82
C THR A 161 -3.34 13.12 -26.31
N PHE A 162 -2.31 13.83 -25.83
CA PHE A 162 -2.06 14.07 -24.41
C PHE A 162 -3.10 15.07 -23.90
N GLN A 163 -4.30 14.59 -23.58
CA GLN A 163 -5.34 15.40 -22.97
C GLN A 163 -5.04 15.51 -21.48
N LEU A 164 -4.34 16.58 -21.08
CA LEU A 164 -4.12 16.94 -19.67
C LEU A 164 -5.46 17.07 -18.91
N PHE A 165 -6.53 17.41 -19.63
CA PHE A 165 -7.88 17.60 -19.10
C PHE A 165 -8.96 17.04 -20.06
N PRO A 166 -9.27 15.74 -20.06
CA PRO A 166 -10.53 15.25 -20.60
C PRO A 166 -11.60 15.58 -19.53
N ILE A 167 -12.12 16.81 -19.53
CA ILE A 167 -13.33 17.15 -18.77
C ILE A 167 -14.53 16.68 -19.62
N GLU A 168 -14.65 15.38 -19.80
CA GLU A 168 -15.90 14.77 -20.20
C GLU A 168 -16.50 14.11 -18.97
N ALA A 169 -16.94 14.96 -18.04
CA ALA A 169 -18.00 14.54 -17.15
C ALA A 169 -19.15 14.10 -18.05
N GLY A 170 -19.58 12.84 -17.92
CA GLY A 170 -20.70 12.31 -18.70
C GLY A 170 -21.87 13.30 -18.69
N PRO A 171 -22.72 13.27 -19.74
CA PRO A 171 -23.74 14.29 -19.96
C PRO A 171 -24.51 14.55 -18.66
N ASN A 172 -24.38 15.78 -18.13
CA ASN A 172 -25.06 16.31 -16.93
C ASN A 172 -24.53 15.96 -15.53
N LYS A 173 -23.21 15.95 -15.25
CA LYS A 173 -22.73 16.14 -13.86
C LYS A 173 -21.55 17.10 -13.75
N SER A 174 -21.77 18.25 -13.13
CA SER A 174 -20.74 19.27 -12.86
C SER A 174 -19.74 18.80 -11.81
N MET A 175 -18.48 19.26 -11.91
CA MET A 175 -17.34 18.96 -11.02
C MET A 175 -17.69 19.01 -9.52
N ILE A 176 -18.58 19.92 -9.13
CA ILE A 176 -19.03 20.13 -7.76
C ILE A 176 -19.88 18.96 -7.23
N SER A 177 -20.65 18.30 -8.10
CA SER A 177 -21.47 17.15 -7.72
C SER A 177 -20.64 15.88 -7.50
N ALA A 178 -19.43 15.80 -8.06
CA ALA A 178 -18.52 14.67 -7.87
C ALA A 178 -17.67 14.80 -6.59
N LEU A 179 -17.43 16.04 -6.12
CA LEU A 179 -16.80 16.30 -4.82
C LEU A 179 -17.77 16.12 -3.64
N GLY A 180 -19.07 16.37 -3.84
CA GLY A 180 -20.09 16.27 -2.78
C GLY A 180 -20.69 14.87 -2.59
N SER A 181 -20.26 13.86 -3.36
CA SER A 181 -20.80 12.50 -3.28
C SER A 181 -19.83 11.46 -2.71
N THR A 182 -18.75 11.89 -2.04
CA THR A 182 -17.98 11.03 -1.13
C THR A 182 -18.68 10.87 0.21
#